data_AF-A0A3D0ZZ32-F1
#
_entry.id   AF-A0A3D0ZZ32-F1
#
_cell.length_a   1.000
_cell.length_b   1.000
_cell.length_c   1.000
_cell.angle_alpha   90.00
_cell.angle_beta   90.00
_cell.angle_gamma   90.00
#
_symmetry.space_group_name_H-M   'P 1'
#
loop_
_entity.id
_entity.type
_entity.pdbx_description
1 polymer ?
#
loop_
_entity_poly.entity_id
_entity_poly.type
_entity_poly.pdbx_seq_one_letter_code
_entity_poly.pdbx_strand_id
1 'polypeptide(L)'
;QIWQPLMQDAELAEIYLRAIKGETLSEIDSLRFSVYINTVFALGEAAYFQTRSGVGFDELSDDAAEVIDVFNVYMCKLLDTETGKNWFDSDAPSLYTEEFLRVVGDARKEF
;
A
#
# COMPACT_ATOMS: atom_id res chain seq x y z
N GLN A 1 -12.01 3.92 1.54
CA GLN A 1 -11.25 4.99 0.86
C GLN A 1 -10.30 4.44 -0.21
N ILE A 2 -9.58 3.34 0.03
CA ILE A 2 -8.66 2.68 -0.93
C ILE A 2 -9.26 2.46 -2.34
N TRP A 3 -10.53 2.07 -2.43
CA TRP A 3 -11.20 1.78 -3.70
C TRP A 3 -11.75 3.01 -4.43
N GLN A 4 -11.87 4.14 -3.74
CA GLN A 4 -12.55 5.32 -4.27
C GLN A 4 -11.86 5.90 -5.52
N PRO A 5 -10.52 6.02 -5.57
CA PRO A 5 -9.83 6.45 -6.79
C PRO A 5 -10.12 5.51 -7.98
N LEU A 6 -10.08 4.19 -7.76
CA LEU A 6 -10.33 3.20 -8.82
C LEU A 6 -11.79 3.20 -9.31
N MET A 7 -12.75 3.54 -8.44
CA MET A 7 -14.16 3.63 -8.83
C MET A 7 -14.49 4.90 -9.63
N GLN A 8 -13.68 5.95 -9.48
CA GLN A 8 -13.94 7.28 -10.06
C GLN A 8 -13.11 7.57 -11.31
N ASP A 9 -11.97 6.91 -11.46
CA ASP A 9 -11.05 7.05 -12.59
C ASP A 9 -10.90 5.71 -13.31
N ALA A 10 -11.61 5.56 -14.43
CA ALA A 10 -11.62 4.34 -15.23
C ALA A 10 -10.24 4.01 -15.82
N GLU A 11 -9.44 5.04 -16.12
CA GLU A 11 -8.09 4.86 -16.66
C GLU A 11 -7.14 4.37 -15.56
N LEU A 12 -7.25 4.90 -14.34
CA LEU A 12 -6.52 4.36 -13.20
C LEU A 12 -6.93 2.93 -12.86
N ALA A 13 -8.21 2.58 -12.99
CA ALA A 13 -8.68 1.20 -12.83
C ALA A 13 -8.06 0.26 -13.88
N GLU A 14 -7.95 0.72 -15.13
CA GLU A 14 -7.29 -0.03 -16.20
C GLU A 14 -5.79 -0.22 -15.90
N ILE A 15 -5.08 0.85 -15.51
CA ILE A 15 -3.67 0.79 -15.09
C ILE A 15 -3.49 -0.21 -13.95
N TYR A 16 -4.34 -0.14 -12.91
CA TYR A 16 -4.32 -1.08 -11.79
C TYR A 16 -4.47 -2.52 -12.26
N LEU A 17 -5.45 -2.80 -13.13
CA LEU A 17 -5.69 -4.15 -13.65
C LEU A 17 -4.53 -4.68 -14.48
N ARG A 18 -3.90 -3.85 -15.30
CA ARG A 18 -2.72 -4.21 -16.09
C ARG A 18 -1.53 -4.52 -15.19
N ALA A 19 -1.27 -3.66 -14.21
CA ALA A 19 -0.17 -3.83 -13.25
C ALA A 19 -0.28 -5.15 -12.48
N ILE A 20 -1.45 -5.45 -11.90
CA ILE A 20 -1.65 -6.69 -11.11
C ILE A 20 -1.64 -7.97 -11.97
N LYS A 21 -1.78 -7.85 -13.29
CA LYS A 21 -1.61 -8.97 -14.23
C LYS A 21 -0.15 -9.18 -14.65
N GLY A 22 0.76 -8.35 -14.16
CA GLY A 22 2.19 -8.40 -14.49
C GLY A 22 2.54 -7.77 -15.82
N GLU A 23 1.66 -6.92 -16.39
CA GLU A 23 2.01 -6.16 -17.59
C GLU A 23 2.98 -5.03 -17.25
N THR A 24 3.98 -4.81 -18.11
CA THR A 24 4.87 -3.65 -18.00
C THR A 24 4.09 -2.37 -18.31
N LEU A 25 4.13 -1.44 -17.36
CA LEU A 25 3.49 -0.14 -17.49
C LEU A 25 4.39 0.85 -18.25
N SER A 26 3.78 1.83 -18.91
CA SER A 26 4.52 2.99 -19.43
C SER A 26 5.07 3.84 -18.28
N GLU A 27 5.94 4.80 -18.57
CA GLU A 27 6.46 5.72 -17.56
C GLU A 27 5.33 6.52 -16.88
N ILE A 28 4.35 7.00 -17.67
CA ILE A 28 3.20 7.75 -17.17
C ILE A 28 2.28 6.85 -16.34
N ASP A 29 2.00 5.64 -16.82
CA ASP A 29 1.16 4.68 -16.09
C ASP A 29 1.82 4.27 -14.78
N SER A 30 3.14 4.04 -14.80
CA SER A 30 3.94 3.73 -13.61
C SER A 30 3.88 4.86 -12.59
N LEU A 31 4.01 6.11 -13.03
CA LEU A 31 3.87 7.28 -12.16
C LEU A 31 2.49 7.32 -11.49
N ARG A 32 1.40 7.17 -12.26
CA ARG A 32 0.04 7.18 -11.72
C ARG A 32 -0.21 6.03 -10.76
N PHE A 33 0.31 4.85 -11.08
CA PHE A 33 0.20 3.68 -10.23
C PHE A 33 0.99 3.87 -8.92
N SER A 34 2.22 4.41 -8.98
CA SER A 34 3.01 4.73 -7.77
C SER A 34 2.31 5.77 -6.88
N VAL A 35 1.64 6.77 -7.45
CA VAL A 35 0.82 7.73 -6.67
C VAL A 35 -0.34 7.01 -5.96
N TYR A 36 -0.96 6.04 -6.63
CA TYR A 36 -1.99 5.20 -6.00
C TYR A 36 -1.42 4.33 -4.87
N ILE A 37 -0.27 3.67 -5.08
CA ILE A 37 0.43 2.91 -4.04
C ILE A 37 0.72 3.79 -2.83
N ASN A 38 1.31 4.97 -3.05
CA ASN A 38 1.60 5.95 -2.01
C ASN A 38 0.34 6.34 -1.21
N THR A 39 -0.81 6.47 -1.88
CA THR A 39 -2.08 6.76 -1.18
C THR A 39 -2.48 5.62 -0.25
N VAL A 40 -2.33 4.36 -0.68
CA VAL A 40 -2.62 3.19 0.15
C VAL A 40 -1.65 3.09 1.33
N PHE A 41 -0.36 3.33 1.10
CA PHE A 41 0.68 3.30 2.14
C PHE A 41 0.51 4.41 3.16
N ALA A 42 0.16 5.62 2.74
CA ALA A 42 -0.14 6.73 3.65
C ALA A 42 -1.32 6.42 4.58
N LEU A 43 -2.36 5.77 4.05
CA LEU A 43 -3.49 5.31 4.87
C LEU A 43 -3.07 4.22 5.86
N GLY A 44 -2.25 3.27 5.43
CA GLY A 44 -1.78 2.19 6.32
C GLY A 44 -0.83 2.68 7.42
N GLU A 45 0.11 3.59 7.12
CA GLU A 45 0.99 4.14 8.16
C GLU A 45 0.20 4.97 9.17
N ALA A 46 -0.75 5.79 8.71
CA ALA A 46 -1.64 6.54 9.59
C ALA A 46 -2.45 5.60 10.50
N ALA A 47 -3.03 4.53 9.94
CA ALA A 47 -3.79 3.54 10.71
C ALA A 47 -2.88 2.80 11.72
N TYR A 48 -1.68 2.40 11.31
CA TYR A 48 -0.71 1.73 12.17
C TYR A 48 -0.36 2.57 13.40
N PHE A 49 0.01 3.85 13.20
CA PHE A 49 0.38 4.72 14.32
C PHE A 49 -0.82 5.16 15.16
N GLN A 50 -2.02 5.28 14.58
CA GLN A 50 -3.23 5.54 15.34
C GLN A 50 -3.52 4.39 16.31
N THR A 51 -3.50 3.15 15.83
CA THR A 51 -3.71 1.97 16.69
C THR A 51 -2.60 1.83 17.72
N ARG A 52 -1.32 1.97 17.33
CA ARG A 52 -0.19 1.90 18.26
C ARG A 52 -0.24 2.95 19.37
N SER A 53 -0.78 4.13 19.08
CA SER A 53 -0.88 5.23 20.06
C SER A 53 -2.13 5.13 20.95
N GLY A 54 -2.95 4.07 20.82
CA GLY A 54 -4.19 3.90 21.58
C GLY A 54 -5.26 4.95 21.25
N VAL A 55 -5.17 5.55 20.06
CA VAL A 55 -6.16 6.51 19.51
C VAL A 55 -6.83 5.97 18.25
N GLY A 56 -6.66 4.67 17.99
CA GLY A 56 -7.26 3.94 16.88
C GLY A 56 -8.70 3.54 17.16
N PHE A 57 -9.27 2.71 16.29
CA PHE A 57 -10.61 2.17 16.50
C PHE A 57 -10.56 1.11 17.61
N ASP A 58 -10.99 1.47 18.83
CA ASP A 58 -11.17 0.54 19.97
C ASP A 58 -12.03 -0.70 19.62
N GLU A 59 -12.78 -0.67 18.52
CA GLU A 59 -13.66 -1.75 18.06
C GLU A 59 -13.02 -2.71 17.04
N LEU A 60 -11.85 -2.39 16.45
CA LEU A 60 -11.21 -3.24 15.43
C LEU A 60 -10.19 -4.22 16.04
N SER A 61 -9.32 -3.75 16.93
CA SER A 61 -8.57 -4.54 17.93
C SER A 61 -7.57 -3.66 18.71
N ASP A 62 -7.12 -4.16 19.87
CA ASP A 62 -6.03 -3.56 20.64
C ASP A 62 -4.63 -3.81 20.02
N ASP A 63 -4.54 -4.58 18.92
CA ASP A 63 -3.28 -4.96 18.29
C ASP A 63 -3.08 -4.24 16.95
N ALA A 64 -2.10 -3.34 16.92
CA ALA A 64 -1.71 -2.61 15.71
C ALA A 64 -1.28 -3.54 14.56
N ALA A 65 -0.89 -4.79 14.85
CA ALA A 65 -0.57 -5.79 13.83
C ALA A 65 -1.82 -6.24 13.03
N GLU A 66 -3.00 -6.35 13.66
CA GLU A 66 -4.22 -6.82 12.99
C GLU A 66 -4.79 -5.77 12.02
N VAL A 67 -4.60 -4.48 12.31
CA VAL A 67 -4.91 -3.39 11.35
C VAL A 67 -3.98 -3.47 10.14
N ILE A 68 -2.71 -3.83 10.37
CA ILE A 68 -1.79 -4.13 9.27
C ILE A 68 -2.29 -5.34 8.49
N ASP A 69 -2.76 -6.43 9.10
CA ASP A 69 -3.20 -7.62 8.35
C ASP A 69 -4.26 -7.31 7.27
N VAL A 70 -5.22 -6.44 7.57
CA VAL A 70 -6.24 -6.01 6.59
C VAL A 70 -5.63 -5.17 5.45
N PHE A 71 -4.73 -4.25 5.77
CA PHE A 71 -4.04 -3.43 4.77
C PHE A 71 -2.96 -4.22 4.01
N ASN A 72 -2.35 -5.20 4.66
CA ASN A 72 -1.21 -5.96 4.21
C ASN A 72 -1.57 -6.82 3.00
N VAL A 73 -2.76 -7.43 2.97
CA VAL A 73 -3.24 -8.14 1.78
C VAL A 73 -3.27 -7.22 0.56
N TYR A 74 -3.69 -5.97 0.72
CA TYR A 74 -3.73 -5.00 -0.37
C TYR A 74 -2.36 -4.45 -0.72
N MET A 75 -1.54 -4.12 0.28
CA MET A 75 -0.18 -3.63 0.08
C MET A 75 0.69 -4.69 -0.59
N CYS A 76 0.66 -5.94 -0.12
CA CYS A 76 1.37 -7.06 -0.74
C CYS A 76 0.99 -7.24 -2.21
N LYS A 77 -0.31 -7.17 -2.54
CA LYS A 77 -0.78 -7.25 -3.93
C LYS A 77 -0.20 -6.13 -4.80
N LEU A 78 -0.10 -4.91 -4.28
CA LEU A 78 0.53 -3.80 -5.00
C LEU A 78 2.04 -3.98 -5.14
N LEU A 79 2.69 -4.43 -4.07
CA LEU A 79 4.12 -4.69 -4.02
C LEU A 79 4.55 -5.93 -4.81
N ASP A 80 3.64 -6.78 -5.27
CA ASP A 80 4.01 -7.89 -6.16
C ASP A 80 4.16 -7.47 -7.63
N THR A 81 3.71 -6.26 -7.98
CA THR A 81 3.90 -5.69 -9.32
C THR A 81 5.33 -5.17 -9.51
N GLU A 82 5.80 -5.09 -10.76
CA GLU A 82 7.12 -4.51 -11.07
C GLU A 82 7.24 -3.06 -10.56
N THR A 83 6.26 -2.21 -10.87
CA THR A 83 6.22 -0.82 -10.40
C THR A 83 6.19 -0.72 -8.88
N GLY A 84 5.43 -1.59 -8.21
CA GLY A 84 5.35 -1.60 -6.74
C GLY A 84 6.66 -1.99 -6.07
N LYS A 85 7.36 -3.00 -6.60
CA LYS A 85 8.70 -3.39 -6.13
C LYS A 85 9.68 -2.23 -6.27
N ASN A 86 9.73 -1.64 -7.46
CA ASN A 86 10.63 -0.50 -7.74
C ASN A 86 10.35 0.67 -6.81
N TRP A 87 9.08 1.06 -6.65
CA TRP A 87 8.67 2.16 -5.77
C TRP A 87 9.01 1.90 -4.30
N PHE A 88 8.82 0.67 -3.82
CA PHE A 88 9.14 0.31 -2.43
C PHE A 88 10.63 0.35 -2.14
N ASP A 89 11.46 -0.04 -3.11
CA ASP A 89 12.91 -0.03 -2.97
C ASP A 89 13.50 1.39 -3.17
N SER A 90 12.86 2.26 -3.97
CA SER A 90 13.38 3.60 -4.30
C SER A 90 12.77 4.73 -3.47
N ASP A 91 11.44 4.85 -3.46
CA ASP A 91 10.75 6.07 -3.04
C ASP A 91 10.27 5.94 -1.59
N ALA A 92 9.72 4.78 -1.23
CA ALA A 92 9.14 4.53 0.08
C ALA A 92 10.09 4.84 1.26
N PRO A 93 11.41 4.54 1.21
CA PRO A 93 12.33 4.85 2.31
C PRO A 93 12.47 6.35 2.61
N SER A 94 12.13 7.22 1.66
CA SER A 94 12.15 8.68 1.84
C SER A 94 10.81 9.24 2.32
N LEU A 95 9.73 8.44 2.25
CA LEU A 95 8.36 8.87 2.49
C LEU A 95 7.79 8.35 3.81
N TYR A 96 8.26 7.21 4.28
CA TYR A 96 7.71 6.51 5.43
C TYR A 96 8.76 6.20 6.49
N THR A 97 8.29 5.92 7.70
CA THR A 97 9.17 5.51 8.80
C THR A 97 9.77 4.13 8.56
N GLU A 98 11.04 3.95 8.96
CA GLU A 98 11.73 2.65 8.88
C GLU A 98 10.96 1.56 9.66
N GLU A 99 10.35 1.94 10.78
CA GLU A 99 9.53 1.05 11.59
C GLU A 99 8.34 0.48 10.78
N PHE A 100 7.56 1.34 10.15
CA PHE A 100 6.41 0.91 9.36
C PHE A 100 6.84 0.05 8.16
N LEU A 101 7.88 0.48 7.43
CA LEU A 101 8.39 -0.25 6.28
C LEU A 101 8.92 -1.64 6.66
N ARG A 102 9.54 -1.79 7.84
CA ARG A 102 9.97 -3.09 8.36
C ARG A 102 8.79 -4.03 8.58
N VAL A 103 7.71 -3.55 9.21
CA VAL A 103 6.52 -4.38 9.45
C VAL A 103 5.90 -4.82 8.13
N VAL A 104 5.74 -3.91 7.17
CA VAL A 104 5.23 -4.25 5.82
C VAL A 104 6.16 -5.26 5.11
N GLY A 105 7.48 -5.06 5.21
CA GLY A 105 8.47 -5.93 4.58
C GLY A 105 8.53 -7.34 5.17
N ASP A 106 8.33 -7.48 6.48
CA ASP A 106 8.26 -8.79 7.15
C ASP A 106 6.95 -9.50 6.82
N ALA A 107 5.83 -8.76 6.82
CA ALA A 107 4.53 -9.30 6.45
C ALA A 107 4.49 -9.80 4.99
N ARG A 108 5.29 -9.22 4.09
CA ARG A 108 5.46 -9.71 2.70
C ARG A 108 6.12 -11.08 2.60
N LYS A 109 6.94 -11.48 3.58
CA LYS A 109 7.67 -12.77 3.54
C LYS A 109 6.80 -13.96 3.94
N GLU A 110 5.63 -13.69 4.52
CA GLU A 110 4.68 -14.71 4.97
C GLU A 110 3.67 -15.12 3.89
N PHE A 111 3.65 -14.40 2.75
CA PHE A 111 2.83 -14.67 1.56
C PHE A 111 3.69 -15.12 0.38
#